data_AF-A0A9W8YYR1-F1
#
_entry.id   AF-A0A9W8YYR1-F1
#
_cell.length_a   1.000
_cell.length_b   1.000
_cell.length_c   1.000
_cell.angle_alpha   90.00
_cell.angle_beta   90.00
_cell.angle_gamma   90.00
#
_symmetry.space_group_name_H-M   'P 1'
#
loop_
_entity.id
_entity.type
_entity.pdbx_description
1 polymer ?
#
loop_
_entity_poly.entity_id
_entity_poly.type
_entity_poly.pdbx_seq_one_letter_code
_entity_poly.pdbx_strand_id
1 'polypeptide(L)'
;MLQPRIRPLATALRSLLAPASPSLSLRATYATDVASRKSKKSLTPDTKPAVVKEIDESVILRTYVPRTPGVRHLKRPINDHLWKGKPYRPLTLAKKGQALGGRNNTGRITVRHRGGGHKRRIRTVDFDRKEPGAQLVERIEYDPGRSAHIALLTNKATGKKSYIVAADGMRAGDVVQSYRAGIPKDLLEEMGGVIDPGILASKTAHRGNCLPMSMIPVGTMIYCIASRHDGPAKFCRSAGTYGVITSKEEETRDDGSKIVVGKHVQVRLQSGEIRKVDKNAVATIGIASNIHYNYTSLGKAGRSRWLGIRPTVRGLAMNSVDHPHGGGRGKSKGNRNPVSPWGKPAKSGFKTRRTHNINKLVVTPRVRNMGRRKSKRGSVDV
;
A
#
# COMPACT_ATOMS: atom_id res chain seq x y z
N MET A 1 73.31 -16.59 9.85
CA MET A 1 74.26 -15.85 9.00
C MET A 1 73.43 -14.99 8.07
N LEU A 2 73.33 -13.68 8.37
CA LEU A 2 73.94 -12.57 7.60
C LEU A 2 73.29 -12.43 6.21
N GLN A 3 72.73 -11.32 5.74
CA GLN A 3 72.24 -10.02 6.24
C GLN A 3 71.50 -9.40 5.01
N PRO A 4 70.65 -8.37 5.18
CA PRO A 4 69.73 -7.85 4.17
C PRO A 4 70.35 -6.77 3.27
N ARG A 5 69.83 -6.58 2.05
CA ARG A 5 70.16 -5.41 1.21
C ARG A 5 69.12 -4.30 1.35
N ILE A 6 69.54 -3.23 2.03
CA ILE A 6 68.94 -1.89 2.03
C ILE A 6 69.58 -1.10 0.88
N ARG A 7 68.80 -0.30 0.14
CA ARG A 7 69.27 0.91 -0.57
C ARG A 7 68.17 1.99 -0.61
N PRO A 8 68.54 3.27 -0.74
CA PRO A 8 67.97 4.35 0.08
C PRO A 8 66.97 5.27 -0.62
N LEU A 9 66.26 6.04 0.22
CA LEU A 9 65.50 7.25 -0.12
C LEU A 9 66.37 8.26 -0.89
N ALA A 10 65.82 8.82 -1.97
CA ALA A 10 66.20 10.13 -2.48
C ALA A 10 64.94 11.03 -2.46
N THR A 11 65.03 12.07 -1.66
CA THR A 11 64.11 13.21 -1.56
C THR A 11 64.19 14.08 -2.80
N ALA A 12 63.04 14.38 -3.41
CA ALA A 12 62.88 15.56 -4.26
C ALA A 12 61.49 16.17 -4.02
N LEU A 13 61.49 17.26 -3.25
CA LEU A 13 60.42 18.25 -3.16
C LEU A 13 60.21 18.88 -4.55
N ARG A 14 58.98 18.83 -5.07
CA ARG A 14 58.47 19.92 -5.91
C ARG A 14 56.96 20.08 -5.72
N SER A 15 56.64 21.20 -5.11
CA SER A 15 55.32 21.80 -4.98
C SER A 15 54.72 22.15 -6.33
N LEU A 16 53.51 21.67 -6.61
CA LEU A 16 52.55 22.37 -7.46
C LEU A 16 51.15 22.22 -6.84
N LEU A 17 50.70 23.30 -6.20
CA LEU A 17 49.31 23.54 -5.86
C LEU A 17 48.50 23.62 -7.16
N ALA A 18 47.46 22.81 -7.29
CA ALA A 18 46.37 23.04 -8.23
C ALA A 18 45.05 23.00 -7.45
N PRO A 19 44.16 24.01 -7.57
CA PRO A 19 42.89 24.01 -6.87
C PRO A 19 41.96 22.98 -7.51
N ALA A 20 41.58 21.95 -6.74
CA ALA A 20 40.55 21.00 -7.14
C ALA A 20 39.17 21.68 -7.07
N SER A 21 38.68 22.13 -8.21
CA SER A 21 37.27 22.50 -8.39
C SER A 21 36.37 21.29 -8.13
N PRO A 22 35.26 21.41 -7.39
CA PRO A 22 34.35 20.30 -7.17
C PRO A 22 33.64 19.99 -8.49
N SER A 23 34.04 18.92 -9.17
CA SER A 23 33.28 18.37 -10.28
C SER A 23 31.92 17.93 -9.73
N LEU A 24 30.88 18.72 -9.98
CA LEU A 24 29.49 18.31 -9.87
C LEU A 24 29.33 17.04 -10.71
N SER A 25 29.32 15.88 -10.05
CA SER A 25 28.96 14.63 -10.71
C SER A 25 27.50 14.75 -11.13
N LEU A 26 27.26 15.14 -12.38
CA LEU A 26 25.99 14.97 -13.04
C LEU A 26 25.69 13.47 -13.01
N ARG A 27 24.91 13.03 -12.00
CA ARG A 27 24.27 11.73 -12.05
C ARG A 27 23.37 11.76 -13.26
N ALA A 28 23.81 11.13 -14.35
CA ALA A 28 22.97 10.81 -15.48
C ALA A 28 21.77 10.00 -14.96
N THR A 29 20.62 10.67 -14.81
CA THR A 29 19.36 10.01 -14.52
C THR A 29 18.88 9.36 -15.80
N TYR A 30 19.21 8.07 -15.98
CA TYR A 30 18.77 7.25 -17.12
C TYR A 30 17.28 6.84 -17.05
N ALA A 31 16.43 7.74 -16.57
CA ALA A 31 14.99 7.55 -16.56
C ALA A 31 14.42 8.28 -17.78
N THR A 32 13.78 7.53 -18.68
CA THR A 32 12.89 8.13 -19.69
C THR A 32 11.50 8.14 -19.09
N ASP A 33 10.99 9.32 -18.76
CA ASP A 33 9.57 9.48 -18.54
C ASP A 33 8.88 9.36 -19.91
N VAL A 34 7.82 8.55 -20.00
CA VAL A 34 7.08 8.37 -21.24
C VAL A 34 6.22 9.61 -21.46
N ALA A 35 6.83 10.68 -22.00
CA ALA A 35 6.09 11.79 -22.58
C ALA A 35 5.52 11.34 -23.94
N SER A 36 4.26 11.67 -24.18
CA SER A 36 3.57 11.37 -25.44
C SER A 36 4.34 11.96 -26.63
N ARG A 37 4.50 11.17 -27.70
CA ARG A 37 5.11 11.62 -28.96
C ARG A 37 4.28 12.77 -29.54
N LYS A 38 4.83 13.98 -29.59
CA LYS A 38 4.28 15.07 -30.41
C LYS A 38 4.56 14.76 -31.89
N SER A 39 3.54 14.41 -32.66
CA SER A 39 3.60 14.49 -34.12
C SER A 39 3.58 15.96 -34.54
N LYS A 40 4.62 16.45 -35.22
CA LYS A 40 4.55 17.73 -35.94
C LYS A 40 3.55 17.56 -37.09
N LYS A 41 2.46 18.32 -37.07
CA LYS A 41 1.61 18.57 -38.24
C LYS A 41 1.72 20.05 -38.59
N SER A 42 1.90 20.31 -39.88
CA SER A 42 1.94 21.63 -40.52
C SER A 42 0.67 22.43 -40.22
N LEU A 43 0.85 23.73 -40.02
CA LEU A 43 -0.23 24.69 -39.78
C LEU A 43 -1.08 24.88 -41.05
N THR A 44 -2.38 24.70 -40.91
CA THR A 44 -3.39 25.37 -41.75
C THR A 44 -4.33 26.13 -40.82
N PRO A 45 -4.68 27.40 -41.12
CA PRO A 45 -5.47 28.22 -40.22
C PRO A 45 -6.96 28.00 -40.52
N ASP A 46 -7.63 27.18 -39.73
CA ASP A 46 -9.09 27.25 -39.62
C ASP A 46 -9.51 26.98 -38.18
N THR A 47 -9.96 28.05 -37.55
CA THR A 47 -10.29 28.17 -36.13
C THR A 47 -11.62 27.49 -35.84
N LYS A 48 -11.59 26.41 -35.07
CA LYS A 48 -12.72 25.95 -34.23
C LYS A 48 -12.31 26.12 -32.77
N PRO A 49 -13.22 26.51 -31.87
CA PRO A 49 -12.88 26.86 -30.49
C PRO A 49 -12.11 25.71 -29.85
N ALA A 50 -11.00 26.06 -29.22
CA ALA A 50 -10.07 25.11 -28.62
C ALA A 50 -10.82 24.23 -27.62
N VAL A 51 -11.14 23.01 -28.04
CA VAL A 51 -11.43 21.92 -27.12
C VAL A 51 -10.18 21.80 -26.26
N VAL A 52 -10.29 22.26 -25.02
CA VAL A 52 -9.30 22.03 -23.97
C VAL A 52 -9.04 20.53 -24.02
N LYS A 53 -7.86 20.13 -24.52
CA LYS A 53 -7.44 18.73 -24.47
C LYS A 53 -7.25 18.41 -23.00
N GLU A 54 -8.27 17.80 -22.41
CA GLU A 54 -8.13 17.06 -21.16
C GLU A 54 -6.87 16.21 -21.28
N ILE A 55 -5.93 16.42 -20.36
CA ILE A 55 -4.79 15.54 -20.22
C ILE A 55 -5.41 14.21 -19.80
N ASP A 56 -5.52 13.27 -20.73
CA ASP A 56 -5.78 11.87 -20.38
C ASP A 56 -4.75 11.49 -19.31
N GLU A 57 -5.20 11.36 -18.05
CA GLU A 57 -4.40 10.94 -16.90
C GLU A 57 -4.05 9.45 -17.02
N SER A 58 -3.35 9.12 -18.10
CA SER A 58 -2.80 7.80 -18.33
C SER A 58 -1.80 7.49 -17.21
N VAL A 59 -1.92 6.29 -16.63
CA VAL A 59 -1.07 5.83 -15.53
C VAL A 59 0.42 5.94 -15.92
N ILE A 60 1.12 6.92 -15.36
CA ILE A 60 2.52 7.19 -15.70
C ILE A 60 3.42 6.19 -14.94
N LEU A 61 4.03 5.26 -15.68
CA LEU A 61 5.00 4.29 -15.16
C LEU A 61 6.39 4.58 -15.73
N ARG A 62 7.41 4.53 -14.87
CA ARG A 62 8.82 4.56 -15.28
C ARG A 62 9.23 3.24 -15.90
N THR A 63 9.60 3.30 -17.17
CA THR A 63 10.28 2.26 -17.93
C THR A 63 11.75 2.65 -18.11
N TYR A 64 12.56 1.73 -18.64
CA TYR A 64 14.00 1.94 -18.81
C TYR A 64 14.40 1.45 -20.19
N VAL A 65 15.44 2.06 -20.76
CA VAL A 65 16.04 1.59 -22.01
C VAL A 65 16.41 0.11 -21.86
N PRO A 66 15.96 -0.78 -22.77
CA PRO A 66 16.11 -2.22 -22.62
C PRO A 66 17.52 -2.71 -22.99
N ARG A 67 18.56 -2.15 -22.34
CA ARG A 67 19.97 -2.54 -22.55
C ARG A 67 20.25 -3.99 -22.16
N THR A 68 19.47 -4.54 -21.23
CA THR A 68 19.56 -5.95 -20.80
C THR A 68 18.18 -6.61 -20.84
N PRO A 69 18.10 -7.93 -21.09
CA PRO A 69 16.82 -8.64 -21.14
C PRO A 69 16.03 -8.53 -19.83
N GLY A 70 16.71 -8.50 -18.68
CA GLY A 70 16.08 -8.36 -17.37
C GLY A 70 15.48 -6.98 -17.07
N VAL A 71 15.88 -5.94 -17.81
CA VAL A 71 15.36 -4.57 -17.67
C VAL A 71 14.22 -4.29 -18.64
N ARG A 72 14.14 -5.00 -19.77
CA ARG A 72 13.11 -4.83 -20.81
C ARG A 72 11.68 -4.75 -20.27
N HIS A 73 11.34 -5.61 -19.30
CA HIS A 73 9.98 -5.71 -18.75
C HIS A 73 9.82 -5.02 -17.39
N LEU A 74 10.84 -4.31 -16.92
CA LEU A 74 10.80 -3.61 -15.64
C LEU A 74 9.90 -2.36 -15.75
N LYS A 75 8.88 -2.30 -14.89
CA LYS A 75 8.00 -1.13 -14.76
C LYS A 75 7.86 -0.74 -13.30
N ARG A 76 7.96 0.56 -13.00
CA ARG A 76 7.78 1.11 -11.65
C ARG A 76 6.85 2.32 -11.67
N PRO A 77 5.99 2.52 -10.66
CA PRO A 77 5.24 3.77 -10.52
C PRO A 77 6.20 4.91 -10.17
N ILE A 78 5.97 6.07 -10.77
CA ILE A 78 6.72 7.30 -10.46
C ILE A 78 6.21 7.83 -9.12
N ASN A 79 7.09 7.99 -8.16
CA ASN A 79 6.78 8.49 -6.82
C ASN A 79 7.92 9.42 -6.37
N ASP A 80 8.14 10.49 -7.12
CA ASP A 80 9.31 11.35 -6.92
C ASP A 80 9.18 12.27 -5.69
N HIS A 81 7.96 12.44 -5.16
CA HIS A 81 7.67 13.13 -3.90
C HIS A 81 8.09 12.35 -2.64
N LEU A 82 8.53 11.09 -2.78
CA LEU A 82 8.96 10.28 -1.65
C LEU A 82 10.28 10.78 -1.07
N TRP A 83 10.36 10.77 0.26
CA TRP A 83 11.57 11.03 1.00
C TRP A 83 12.71 10.08 0.58
N LYS A 84 13.87 10.66 0.26
CA LYS A 84 15.06 9.93 -0.20
C LYS A 84 15.98 9.47 0.94
N GLY A 85 15.76 9.96 2.17
CA GLY A 85 16.61 9.69 3.32
C GLY A 85 16.23 8.41 4.09
N LYS A 86 16.84 8.26 5.27
CA LYS A 86 16.53 7.16 6.21
C LYS A 86 15.22 7.43 6.96
N PRO A 87 14.51 6.38 7.43
CA PRO A 87 13.33 6.55 8.27
C PRO A 87 13.71 7.07 9.66
N TYR A 88 12.72 7.59 10.39
CA TYR A 88 12.86 8.01 11.78
C TYR A 88 13.24 6.82 12.67
N ARG A 89 14.48 6.81 13.15
CA ARG A 89 15.12 5.64 13.77
C ARG A 89 14.37 5.11 15.01
N PRO A 90 13.88 5.94 15.94
CA PRO A 90 13.15 5.47 17.14
C PRO A 90 11.89 4.66 16.81
N LEU A 91 11.18 5.00 15.73
CA LEU A 91 9.96 4.30 15.30
C LEU A 91 10.24 3.08 14.40
N THR A 92 11.42 2.47 14.53
CA THR A 92 11.79 1.32 13.73
C THR A 92 12.39 0.18 14.55
N LEU A 93 11.97 -1.04 14.25
CA LEU A 93 12.47 -2.27 14.87
C LEU A 93 13.22 -3.12 13.84
N ALA A 94 14.22 -3.90 14.25
CA ALA A 94 14.92 -4.78 13.31
C ALA A 94 14.01 -5.97 12.91
N LYS A 95 13.87 -6.23 11.60
CA LYS A 95 13.20 -7.45 11.13
C LYS A 95 14.25 -8.56 11.02
N LYS A 96 14.33 -9.44 12.02
CA LYS A 96 15.32 -10.52 12.13
C LYS A 96 14.69 -11.86 12.52
N GLY A 97 15.48 -12.93 12.53
CA GLY A 97 15.08 -14.26 12.99
C GLY A 97 14.66 -15.24 11.89
N GLN A 98 14.52 -16.51 12.27
CA GLN A 98 14.22 -17.61 11.34
C GLN A 98 12.83 -17.53 10.69
N ALA A 99 11.91 -16.76 11.30
CA ALA A 99 10.58 -16.49 10.74
C ALA A 99 10.63 -15.83 9.34
N LEU A 100 11.69 -15.08 9.02
CA LEU A 100 11.94 -14.54 7.68
C LEU A 100 12.07 -15.62 6.60
N GLY A 101 12.57 -16.80 6.99
CA GLY A 101 12.68 -17.99 6.14
C GLY A 101 11.41 -18.84 6.07
N GLY A 102 10.32 -18.41 6.71
CA GLY A 102 9.06 -19.16 6.76
C GLY A 102 9.06 -20.34 7.75
N ARG A 103 9.95 -20.30 8.75
CA ARG A 103 9.99 -21.29 9.83
C ARG A 103 9.14 -20.86 11.03
N ASN A 104 8.56 -21.83 11.74
CA ASN A 104 7.93 -21.61 13.05
C ASN A 104 8.96 -21.74 14.19
N ASN A 105 8.47 -21.73 15.44
CA ASN A 105 9.28 -21.91 16.65
C ASN A 105 10.02 -23.26 16.72
N THR A 106 9.50 -24.32 16.07
CA THR A 106 10.18 -25.63 16.01
C THR A 106 11.29 -25.70 14.95
N GLY A 107 11.53 -24.62 14.21
CA GLY A 107 12.55 -24.56 13.15
C GLY A 107 12.13 -25.23 11.83
N ARG A 108 10.93 -25.84 11.77
CA ARG A 108 10.39 -26.45 10.54
C ARG A 108 9.80 -25.39 9.61
N ILE A 109 9.88 -25.61 8.30
CA ILE A 109 9.27 -24.71 7.31
C ILE A 109 7.76 -24.92 7.31
N THR A 110 7.01 -23.91 7.75
CA THR A 110 5.54 -23.89 7.71
C THR A 110 5.01 -23.04 6.58
N VAL A 111 5.76 -22.02 6.16
CA VAL A 111 5.43 -21.15 5.02
C VAL A 111 6.48 -21.32 3.92
N ARG A 112 6.11 -22.02 2.85
CA ARG A 112 6.98 -22.22 1.69
C ARG A 112 7.29 -20.89 0.98
N HIS A 113 8.35 -20.90 0.17
CA HIS A 113 8.75 -19.81 -0.73
C HIS A 113 9.23 -18.52 -0.05
N ARG A 114 9.66 -18.56 1.21
CA ARG A 114 10.19 -17.41 1.96
C ARG A 114 11.68 -17.56 2.28
N GLY A 115 12.43 -16.46 2.22
CA GLY A 115 13.82 -16.38 2.69
C GLY A 115 14.78 -15.67 1.72
N GLY A 116 15.95 -15.28 2.23
CA GLY A 116 17.05 -14.70 1.44
C GLY A 116 16.78 -13.31 0.84
N GLY A 117 15.86 -12.54 1.43
CA GLY A 117 15.58 -11.17 1.01
C GLY A 117 16.53 -10.15 1.62
N HIS A 118 16.45 -8.90 1.14
CA HIS A 118 17.24 -7.79 1.70
C HIS A 118 16.90 -7.55 3.18
N LYS A 119 17.89 -7.14 3.98
CA LYS A 119 17.72 -6.75 5.40
C LYS A 119 16.70 -5.61 5.50
N ARG A 120 15.78 -5.69 6.46
CA ARG A 120 14.70 -4.71 6.64
C ARG A 120 14.54 -4.30 8.09
N ARG A 121 13.88 -3.16 8.28
CA ARG A 121 13.35 -2.74 9.57
C ARG A 121 11.83 -2.72 9.51
N ILE A 122 11.15 -3.06 10.59
CA ILE A 122 9.72 -2.84 10.75
C ILE A 122 9.53 -1.38 11.12
N ARG A 123 8.54 -0.72 10.54
CA ARG A 123 8.12 0.63 10.94
C ARG A 123 6.92 0.47 11.86
N THR A 124 6.99 1.03 13.06
CA THR A 124 5.90 1.06 14.03
C THR A 124 4.90 2.11 13.55
N VAL A 125 3.88 1.65 12.82
CA VAL A 125 2.81 2.48 12.28
C VAL A 125 1.66 2.46 13.26
N ASP A 126 1.14 3.65 13.56
CA ASP A 126 -0.05 3.84 14.37
C ASP A 126 -1.30 3.53 13.52
N PHE A 127 -1.94 2.42 13.84
CA PHE A 127 -3.23 2.01 13.26
C PHE A 127 -4.41 2.35 14.18
N ASP A 128 -4.13 2.88 15.37
CA ASP A 128 -5.13 3.22 16.37
C ASP A 128 -5.52 4.70 16.31
N ARG A 129 -4.59 5.62 16.06
CA ARG A 129 -4.88 7.07 15.94
C ARG A 129 -5.57 7.61 17.20
N LYS A 130 -5.13 7.20 18.39
CA LYS A 130 -5.75 7.63 19.67
C LYS A 130 -5.42 9.08 20.04
N GLU A 131 -4.24 9.55 19.66
CA GLU A 131 -3.80 10.90 20.01
C GLU A 131 -4.61 11.95 19.22
N PRO A 132 -5.33 12.86 19.90
CA PRO A 132 -6.09 13.92 19.24
C PRO A 132 -5.18 15.08 18.81
N GLY A 133 -5.80 16.07 18.17
CA GLY A 133 -5.15 17.32 17.76
C GLY A 133 -4.57 17.29 16.36
N ALA A 134 -4.19 18.48 15.89
CA ALA A 134 -3.63 18.68 14.55
C ALA A 134 -2.19 18.14 14.46
N GLN A 135 -1.94 17.31 13.46
CA GLN A 135 -0.66 16.67 13.21
C GLN A 135 -0.17 17.05 11.82
N LEU A 136 1.02 17.65 11.74
CA LEU A 136 1.65 18.04 10.49
C LEU A 136 2.30 16.83 9.83
N VAL A 137 2.04 16.63 8.54
CA VAL A 137 2.73 15.65 7.70
C VAL A 137 4.12 16.20 7.36
N GLU A 138 5.17 15.73 8.03
CA GLU A 138 6.54 16.16 7.74
C GLU A 138 7.00 15.68 6.36
N ARG A 139 6.75 14.39 6.07
CA ARG A 139 7.23 13.73 4.85
C ARG A 139 6.54 12.40 4.62
N ILE A 140 6.57 11.96 3.37
CA ILE A 140 6.07 10.65 2.94
C ILE A 140 7.26 9.76 2.62
N GLU A 141 7.29 8.57 3.21
CA GLU A 141 8.38 7.62 3.11
C GLU A 141 7.95 6.31 2.46
N TYR A 142 8.89 5.68 1.78
CA TYR A 142 8.77 4.30 1.33
C TYR A 142 8.91 3.33 2.49
N ASP A 143 8.00 2.35 2.61
CA ASP A 143 8.19 1.22 3.51
C ASP A 143 8.37 -0.13 2.80
N PRO A 144 9.52 -0.82 2.98
CA PRO A 144 9.74 -2.14 2.40
C PRO A 144 8.90 -3.27 3.02
N GLY A 145 8.16 -3.01 4.10
CA GLY A 145 7.31 -3.97 4.80
C GLY A 145 5.86 -4.04 4.29
N ARG A 146 5.44 -3.10 3.44
CA ARG A 146 4.06 -2.96 2.96
C ARG A 146 4.03 -2.41 1.52
N SER A 147 2.85 -2.35 0.91
CA SER A 147 2.69 -1.81 -0.45
C SER A 147 2.37 -0.30 -0.47
N ALA A 148 1.55 0.18 0.47
CA ALA A 148 1.24 1.60 0.60
C ALA A 148 2.42 2.40 1.16
N HIS A 149 2.45 3.71 0.91
CA HIS A 149 3.43 4.59 1.53
C HIS A 149 3.03 4.93 2.97
N ILE A 150 3.96 5.48 3.74
CA ILE A 150 3.70 5.97 5.09
C ILE A 150 4.00 7.46 5.20
N ALA A 151 3.22 8.15 6.00
CA ALA A 151 3.48 9.54 6.36
C ALA A 151 4.09 9.58 7.76
N LEU A 152 5.17 10.34 7.92
CA LEU A 152 5.66 10.72 9.24
C LEU A 152 4.94 11.98 9.67
N LEU A 153 4.24 11.89 10.79
CA LEU A 153 3.52 12.99 11.40
C LEU A 153 4.28 13.54 12.58
N THR A 154 4.08 14.83 12.83
CA THR A 154 4.48 15.52 14.06
C THR A 154 3.26 16.20 14.65
N ASN A 155 2.91 15.84 15.88
CA ASN A 155 1.84 16.51 16.60
C ASN A 155 2.26 17.95 16.93
N LYS A 156 1.43 18.94 16.54
CA LYS A 156 1.74 20.36 16.77
C LYS A 156 1.75 20.73 18.25
N ALA A 157 0.93 20.08 19.07
CA ALA A 157 0.84 20.38 20.50
C ALA A 157 1.94 19.68 21.32
N THR A 158 2.19 18.39 21.05
CA THR A 158 3.11 17.57 21.87
C THR A 158 4.51 17.41 21.27
N GLY A 159 4.70 17.74 19.99
CA GLY A 159 5.94 17.48 19.25
C GLY A 159 6.22 16.00 18.98
N LYS A 160 5.35 15.08 19.43
CA LYS A 160 5.54 13.64 19.26
C LYS A 160 5.39 13.25 17.79
N LYS A 161 6.27 12.34 17.36
CA LYS A 161 6.26 11.81 15.99
C LYS A 161 5.60 10.45 15.92
N SER A 162 4.81 10.22 14.88
CA SER A 162 4.15 8.93 14.63
C SER A 162 4.13 8.63 13.14
N TYR A 163 4.12 7.34 12.77
CA TYR A 163 3.90 6.94 11.39
C TYR A 163 2.44 6.55 11.19
N ILE A 164 1.85 6.98 10.08
CA ILE A 164 0.54 6.49 9.62
C ILE A 164 0.65 5.94 8.19
N VAL A 165 -0.37 5.20 7.74
CA VAL A 165 -0.51 4.91 6.31
C VAL A 165 -0.88 6.19 5.58
N ALA A 166 -0.14 6.54 4.53
CA ALA A 166 -0.42 7.75 3.77
C ALA A 166 -1.68 7.56 2.90
N ALA A 167 -2.52 8.59 2.85
CA ALA A 167 -3.62 8.65 1.89
C ALA A 167 -3.09 8.94 0.48
N ASP A 168 -3.89 8.60 -0.51
CA ASP A 168 -3.67 9.11 -1.86
C ASP A 168 -3.83 10.64 -1.89
N GLY A 169 -3.01 11.31 -2.69
CA GLY A 169 -2.95 12.77 -2.73
C GLY A 169 -2.32 13.47 -1.52
N MET A 170 -2.08 12.80 -0.39
CA MET A 170 -1.40 13.39 0.77
C MET A 170 0.02 13.84 0.39
N ARG A 171 0.48 14.99 0.90
CA ARG A 171 1.83 15.52 0.70
C ARG A 171 2.44 16.06 1.99
N ALA A 172 3.75 16.33 1.96
CA ALA A 172 4.41 17.02 3.05
C ALA A 172 3.84 18.44 3.18
N GLY A 173 3.58 18.89 4.41
CA GLY A 173 2.91 20.16 4.69
C GLY A 173 1.41 20.02 5.01
N ASP A 174 0.76 18.93 4.58
CA ASP A 174 -0.64 18.68 4.92
C ASP A 174 -0.82 18.55 6.44
N VAL A 175 -1.97 19.01 6.95
CA VAL A 175 -2.35 18.85 8.35
C VAL A 175 -3.47 17.83 8.44
N VAL A 176 -3.28 16.81 9.28
CA VAL A 176 -4.27 15.76 9.52
C VAL A 176 -4.62 15.69 11.00
N GLN A 177 -5.84 15.29 11.30
CA GLN A 177 -6.33 15.17 12.66
C GLN A 177 -6.97 13.81 12.91
N SER A 178 -6.99 13.39 14.17
CA SER A 178 -7.80 12.26 14.63
C SER A 178 -8.89 12.77 15.56
N TYR A 179 -10.13 12.39 15.24
CA TYR A 179 -11.33 12.67 16.03
C TYR A 179 -11.80 11.41 16.78
N ARG A 180 -10.93 10.40 16.94
CA ARG A 180 -11.25 9.17 17.68
C ARG A 180 -11.58 9.45 19.15
N ALA A 181 -10.86 10.37 19.79
CA ALA A 181 -11.05 10.72 21.19
C ALA A 181 -12.25 11.64 21.44
N GLY A 182 -12.87 12.16 20.38
CA GLY A 182 -13.93 13.15 20.45
C GLY A 182 -13.68 14.36 19.54
N ILE A 183 -14.69 15.21 19.46
CA ILE A 183 -14.64 16.49 18.73
C ILE A 183 -13.98 17.53 19.67
N PRO A 184 -13.00 18.32 19.19
CA PRO A 184 -12.40 19.38 20.00
C PRO A 184 -13.45 20.45 20.35
N LYS A 185 -13.31 21.08 21.53
CA LYS A 185 -14.25 22.09 22.04
C LYS A 185 -14.44 23.25 21.07
N ASP A 186 -13.35 23.75 20.49
CA ASP A 186 -13.35 24.85 19.52
C ASP A 186 -14.31 24.56 18.35
N LEU A 187 -14.29 23.33 17.82
CA LEU A 187 -15.17 22.94 16.71
C LEU A 187 -16.63 22.74 17.17
N LEU A 188 -16.85 22.39 18.43
CA LEU A 188 -18.19 22.27 19.01
C LEU A 188 -18.81 23.65 19.28
N GLU A 189 -18.01 24.62 19.73
CA GLU A 189 -18.41 26.01 19.95
C GLU A 189 -18.76 26.71 18.63
N GLU A 190 -17.97 26.49 17.58
CA GLU A 190 -18.29 26.96 16.22
C GLU A 190 -19.61 26.39 15.67
N MET A 191 -20.08 25.27 16.21
CA MET A 191 -21.35 24.63 15.84
C MET A 191 -22.51 25.03 16.77
N GLY A 192 -22.29 25.93 17.74
CA GLY A 192 -23.32 26.37 18.68
C GLY A 192 -23.70 25.31 19.73
N GLY A 193 -22.81 24.34 20.02
CA GLY A 193 -23.01 23.34 21.08
C GLY A 193 -23.78 22.08 20.66
N VAL A 194 -24.37 22.04 19.47
CA VAL A 194 -25.09 20.86 18.94
C VAL A 194 -24.30 20.23 17.78
N ILE A 195 -24.23 18.90 17.74
CA ILE A 195 -23.55 18.18 16.66
C ILE A 195 -24.45 18.14 15.42
N ASP A 196 -24.27 19.08 14.50
CA ASP A 196 -24.76 19.00 13.14
C ASP A 196 -23.87 18.07 12.27
N PRO A 197 -24.40 16.93 11.76
CA PRO A 197 -23.65 16.03 10.89
C PRO A 197 -23.13 16.69 9.60
N GLY A 198 -23.84 17.68 9.06
CA GLY A 198 -23.48 18.36 7.80
C GLY A 198 -22.27 19.27 7.98
N ILE A 199 -22.31 20.16 8.98
CA ILE A 199 -21.20 21.06 9.30
C ILE A 199 -19.98 20.26 9.77
N LEU A 200 -20.20 19.24 10.60
CA LEU A 200 -19.14 18.34 11.06
C LEU A 200 -18.46 17.66 9.86
N ALA A 201 -19.23 17.09 8.93
CA ALA A 201 -18.67 16.46 7.74
C ALA A 201 -17.88 17.45 6.89
N SER A 202 -18.38 18.67 6.67
CA SER A 202 -17.68 19.68 5.86
C SER A 202 -16.28 20.00 6.40
N LYS A 203 -16.14 20.18 7.72
CA LYS A 203 -14.87 20.54 8.37
C LYS A 203 -13.95 19.36 8.65
N THR A 204 -14.52 18.18 8.91
CA THR A 204 -13.73 17.03 9.39
C THR A 204 -13.46 16.00 8.31
N ALA A 205 -14.31 15.92 7.28
CA ALA A 205 -14.26 14.87 6.26
C ALA A 205 -13.17 15.07 5.18
N HIS A 206 -12.00 15.56 5.59
CA HIS A 206 -10.85 15.75 4.72
C HIS A 206 -9.98 14.49 4.63
N ARG A 207 -9.30 14.31 3.50
CA ARG A 207 -8.41 13.17 3.26
C ARG A 207 -7.34 13.06 4.36
N GLY A 208 -7.09 11.85 4.85
CA GLY A 208 -6.10 11.60 5.89
C GLY A 208 -6.58 11.83 7.32
N ASN A 209 -7.72 12.48 7.53
CA ASN A 209 -8.34 12.57 8.85
C ASN A 209 -8.92 11.21 9.27
N CYS A 210 -8.82 10.91 10.56
CA CYS A 210 -9.34 9.69 11.14
C CYS A 210 -10.55 9.99 12.03
N LEU A 211 -11.67 9.30 11.77
CA LEU A 211 -12.93 9.53 12.48
C LEU A 211 -13.62 8.20 12.82
N PRO A 212 -14.48 8.17 13.84
CA PRO A 212 -15.48 7.13 14.02
C PRO A 212 -16.44 7.02 12.82
N MET A 213 -16.90 5.81 12.49
CA MET A 213 -17.83 5.57 11.36
C MET A 213 -19.14 6.35 11.47
N SER A 214 -19.62 6.59 12.69
CA SER A 214 -20.83 7.38 12.93
C SER A 214 -20.73 8.80 12.35
N MET A 215 -19.55 9.42 12.39
CA MET A 215 -19.33 10.81 11.96
C MET A 215 -19.12 10.94 10.45
N ILE A 216 -18.64 9.90 9.77
CA ILE A 216 -18.27 9.97 8.34
C ILE A 216 -19.53 9.85 7.48
N PRO A 217 -19.82 10.74 6.51
CA PRO A 217 -21.03 10.65 5.71
C PRO A 217 -21.09 9.38 4.84
N VAL A 218 -22.31 8.92 4.55
CA VAL A 218 -22.57 7.77 3.67
C VAL A 218 -22.02 8.06 2.26
N GLY A 219 -21.50 7.04 1.59
CA GLY A 219 -20.87 7.17 0.26
C GLY A 219 -19.39 7.57 0.29
N THR A 220 -18.86 8.01 1.43
CA THR A 220 -17.46 8.40 1.56
C THR A 220 -16.50 7.22 1.36
N MET A 221 -15.42 7.45 0.62
CA MET A 221 -14.32 6.50 0.49
C MET A 221 -13.42 6.55 1.74
N ILE A 222 -13.18 5.39 2.33
CA ILE A 222 -12.41 5.24 3.56
C ILE A 222 -11.38 4.12 3.45
N TYR A 223 -10.23 4.28 4.11
CA TYR A 223 -9.20 3.26 4.23
C TYR A 223 -8.75 3.14 5.70
N CYS A 224 -7.95 2.12 6.02
CA CYS A 224 -7.61 1.79 7.42
C CYS A 224 -8.84 1.63 8.32
N ILE A 225 -9.73 0.70 7.97
CA ILE A 225 -11.00 0.47 8.67
C ILE A 225 -10.80 -0.49 9.85
N ALA A 226 -11.15 -0.05 11.06
CA ALA A 226 -11.22 -0.89 12.24
C ALA A 226 -12.50 -1.74 12.25
N SER A 227 -12.48 -2.86 12.99
CA SER A 227 -13.64 -3.76 13.10
C SER A 227 -14.42 -3.59 14.41
N ARG A 228 -13.76 -3.08 15.45
CA ARG A 228 -14.28 -2.89 16.81
C ARG A 228 -13.99 -1.45 17.21
N HIS A 229 -14.77 -0.86 18.11
CA HIS A 229 -14.56 0.48 18.66
C HIS A 229 -13.10 0.74 19.13
N ASP A 230 -12.58 -0.06 20.05
CA ASP A 230 -11.24 0.12 20.63
C ASP A 230 -10.10 -0.55 19.85
N GLY A 231 -10.43 -1.20 18.72
CA GLY A 231 -9.44 -1.92 17.93
C GLY A 231 -8.69 -1.04 16.93
N PRO A 232 -7.50 -1.48 16.48
CA PRO A 232 -6.77 -0.83 15.39
C PRO A 232 -7.44 -1.10 14.04
N ALA A 233 -7.05 -0.31 13.04
CA ALA A 233 -7.37 -0.53 11.65
C ALA A 233 -6.90 -1.92 11.17
N LYS A 234 -7.82 -2.70 10.55
CA LYS A 234 -7.55 -4.05 10.03
C LYS A 234 -7.77 -4.16 8.53
N PHE A 235 -8.79 -3.51 7.99
CA PHE A 235 -9.17 -3.62 6.58
C PHE A 235 -8.64 -2.43 5.75
N CYS A 236 -8.54 -2.65 4.44
CA CYS A 236 -8.17 -1.63 3.45
C CYS A 236 -6.89 -0.86 3.80
N ARG A 237 -5.80 -1.60 4.09
CA ARG A 237 -4.46 -1.04 4.43
C ARG A 237 -3.44 -1.16 3.28
N SER A 238 -3.79 -1.91 2.25
CA SER A 238 -2.91 -2.15 1.10
C SER A 238 -2.98 -0.98 0.14
N ALA A 239 -1.92 -0.78 -0.64
CA ALA A 239 -1.86 0.25 -1.67
C ALA A 239 -3.10 0.26 -2.58
N GLY A 240 -3.68 1.43 -2.79
CA GLY A 240 -4.85 1.64 -3.65
C GLY A 240 -6.16 1.03 -3.14
N THR A 241 -6.19 0.48 -1.93
CA THR A 241 -7.43 -0.12 -1.38
C THR A 241 -8.24 0.90 -0.60
N TYR A 242 -9.56 0.77 -0.68
CA TYR A 242 -10.53 1.55 0.05
C TYR A 242 -11.78 0.69 0.34
N GLY A 243 -12.65 1.20 1.20
CA GLY A 243 -14.02 0.76 1.39
C GLY A 243 -14.95 1.96 1.27
N VAL A 244 -16.25 1.69 1.21
CA VAL A 244 -17.28 2.71 1.09
C VAL A 244 -18.34 2.46 2.15
N ILE A 245 -18.74 3.51 2.85
CA ILE A 245 -19.88 3.45 3.78
C ILE A 245 -21.14 3.35 2.94
N THR A 246 -21.84 2.22 3.03
CA THR A 246 -23.03 1.95 2.21
C THR A 246 -24.29 2.44 2.91
N SER A 247 -24.45 2.11 4.18
CA SER A 247 -25.60 2.54 4.95
C SER A 247 -25.26 2.64 6.43
N LYS A 248 -26.00 3.51 7.11
CA LYS A 248 -26.02 3.66 8.54
C LYS A 248 -27.46 3.52 9.00
N GLU A 249 -27.65 2.89 10.15
CA GLU A 249 -28.94 2.82 10.82
C GLU A 249 -29.15 4.17 11.53
N GLU A 250 -29.69 5.14 10.77
CA GLU A 250 -29.98 6.51 11.20
C GLU A 250 -31.49 6.74 11.32
N GLU A 251 -31.91 7.43 12.37
CA GLU A 251 -33.28 7.94 12.54
C GLU A 251 -33.28 9.46 12.36
N THR A 252 -34.34 9.98 11.74
CA THR A 252 -34.53 11.41 11.53
C THR A 252 -35.24 11.99 12.76
N ARG A 253 -34.64 12.99 13.39
CA ARG A 253 -35.31 13.80 14.41
C ARG A 253 -36.32 14.76 13.78
N ASP A 254 -37.19 15.32 14.61
CA ASP A 254 -38.19 16.33 14.22
C ASP A 254 -37.55 17.55 13.54
N ASP A 255 -36.31 17.89 13.91
CA ASP A 255 -35.51 18.97 13.30
C ASP A 255 -34.92 18.63 11.92
N GLY A 256 -35.23 17.45 11.37
CA GLY A 256 -34.65 16.94 10.12
C GLY A 256 -33.20 16.42 10.24
N SER A 257 -32.59 16.50 11.42
CA SER A 257 -31.24 16.01 11.69
C SER A 257 -31.22 14.47 11.83
N LYS A 258 -30.21 13.83 11.22
CA LYS A 258 -30.06 12.36 11.25
C LYS A 258 -29.14 11.92 12.38
N ILE A 259 -29.58 10.95 13.17
CA ILE A 259 -28.79 10.41 14.29
C ILE A 259 -28.60 8.92 14.12
N VAL A 260 -27.36 8.47 14.28
CA VAL A 260 -26.99 7.07 14.21
C VAL A 260 -27.43 6.35 15.49
N VAL A 261 -28.58 5.67 15.41
CA VAL A 261 -29.14 4.88 16.53
C VAL A 261 -28.52 3.48 16.57
N GLY A 262 -28.31 2.87 15.41
CA GLY A 262 -27.82 1.50 15.32
C GLY A 262 -26.40 1.31 15.84
N LYS A 263 -26.12 0.12 16.39
CA LYS A 263 -24.79 -0.27 16.89
C LYS A 263 -23.78 -0.49 15.75
N HIS A 264 -24.27 -0.67 14.53
CA HIS A 264 -23.44 -1.04 13.40
C HIS A 264 -23.65 -0.12 12.19
N VAL A 265 -22.59 0.02 11.40
CA VAL A 265 -22.55 0.68 10.10
C VAL A 265 -22.20 -0.35 9.05
N GLN A 266 -22.85 -0.29 7.89
CA GLN A 266 -22.56 -1.20 6.78
C GLN A 266 -21.49 -0.61 5.89
N VAL A 267 -20.40 -1.36 5.70
CA VAL A 267 -19.25 -0.94 4.90
C VAL A 267 -19.00 -1.98 3.81
N ARG A 268 -18.93 -1.51 2.56
CA ARG A 268 -18.44 -2.28 1.42
C ARG A 268 -16.91 -2.29 1.44
N LEU A 269 -16.31 -3.46 1.58
CA LEU A 269 -14.86 -3.63 1.53
C LEU A 269 -14.35 -3.72 0.09
N GLN A 270 -13.03 -3.62 -0.11
CA GLN A 270 -12.35 -3.79 -1.40
C GLN A 270 -12.71 -5.12 -2.13
N SER A 271 -13.08 -6.16 -1.39
CA SER A 271 -13.51 -7.45 -1.96
C SER A 271 -14.91 -7.43 -2.59
N GLY A 272 -15.67 -6.35 -2.40
CA GLY A 272 -17.09 -6.25 -2.72
C GLY A 272 -18.02 -6.87 -1.66
N GLU A 273 -17.49 -7.34 -0.53
CA GLU A 273 -18.31 -7.82 0.60
C GLU A 273 -18.85 -6.62 1.39
N ILE A 274 -20.16 -6.61 1.66
CA ILE A 274 -20.80 -5.63 2.54
C ILE A 274 -20.94 -6.26 3.92
N ARG A 275 -20.38 -5.59 4.93
CA ARG A 275 -20.35 -6.10 6.30
C ARG A 275 -20.73 -5.02 7.31
N LYS A 276 -21.30 -5.46 8.43
CA LYS A 276 -21.49 -4.68 9.64
C LYS A 276 -20.13 -4.45 10.32
N VAL A 277 -19.90 -3.19 10.67
CA VAL A 277 -18.77 -2.68 11.46
C VAL A 277 -19.37 -1.89 12.62
N ASP A 278 -18.71 -1.88 13.78
CA ASP A 278 -19.14 -1.09 14.93
C ASP A 278 -19.22 0.42 14.60
N LYS A 279 -20.25 1.11 15.07
CA LYS A 279 -20.47 2.55 14.83
C LYS A 279 -19.30 3.42 15.29
N ASN A 280 -18.66 3.03 16.39
CA ASN A 280 -17.55 3.76 16.99
C ASN A 280 -16.18 3.24 16.53
N ALA A 281 -16.14 2.31 15.57
CA ALA A 281 -14.90 1.90 14.94
C ALA A 281 -14.33 3.06 14.11
N VAL A 282 -13.01 3.14 14.03
CA VAL A 282 -12.34 4.19 13.27
C VAL A 282 -12.11 3.83 11.80
N ALA A 283 -12.13 4.86 10.97
CA ALA A 283 -11.65 4.86 9.59
C ALA A 283 -10.85 6.13 9.30
N THR A 284 -10.00 6.06 8.28
CA THR A 284 -9.34 7.24 7.70
C THR A 284 -9.98 7.57 6.36
N ILE A 285 -10.26 8.85 6.11
CA ILE A 285 -10.92 9.28 4.87
C ILE A 285 -9.94 9.27 3.69
N GLY A 286 -10.41 8.74 2.56
CA GLY A 286 -9.69 8.66 1.30
C GLY A 286 -9.36 7.23 0.88
N ILE A 287 -8.34 7.12 0.03
CA ILE A 287 -7.82 5.86 -0.51
C ILE A 287 -6.40 5.66 0.03
N ALA A 288 -5.98 4.42 0.26
CA ALA A 288 -4.58 4.15 0.61
C ALA A 288 -3.64 4.52 -0.57
N SER A 289 -2.53 5.21 -0.28
CA SER A 289 -1.54 5.66 -1.27
C SER A 289 -0.97 4.56 -2.16
N ASN A 290 -0.25 4.98 -3.22
CA ASN A 290 0.45 4.11 -4.18
C ASN A 290 -0.51 3.27 -5.05
N ILE A 291 -1.55 3.90 -5.59
CA ILE A 291 -2.61 3.25 -6.38
C ILE A 291 -2.02 2.37 -7.51
N HIS A 292 -0.97 2.85 -8.16
CA HIS A 292 -0.33 2.17 -9.30
C HIS A 292 0.60 1.01 -8.91
N TYR A 293 0.64 0.59 -7.64
CA TYR A 293 1.47 -0.53 -7.19
C TYR A 293 1.16 -1.85 -7.94
N ASN A 294 -0.11 -2.10 -8.26
CA ASN A 294 -0.58 -3.27 -8.99
C ASN A 294 -0.03 -3.37 -10.43
N TYR A 295 0.29 -2.25 -11.07
CA TYR A 295 0.84 -2.20 -12.42
C TYR A 295 2.37 -2.40 -12.46
N THR A 296 3.01 -2.60 -11.31
CA THR A 296 4.45 -2.89 -11.24
C THR A 296 4.80 -4.20 -11.92
N SER A 297 5.96 -4.22 -12.57
CA SER A 297 6.56 -5.45 -13.12
C SER A 297 8.00 -5.57 -12.65
N LEU A 298 8.35 -6.74 -12.11
CA LEU A 298 9.67 -6.98 -11.50
C LEU A 298 10.79 -7.12 -12.55
N GLY A 299 10.45 -7.52 -13.78
CA GLY A 299 11.38 -7.69 -14.90
C GLY A 299 12.26 -8.96 -14.84
N LYS A 300 12.82 -9.30 -13.68
CA LYS A 300 13.74 -10.44 -13.51
C LYS A 300 13.53 -11.21 -12.20
N ALA A 301 13.88 -12.50 -12.20
CA ALA A 301 13.75 -13.39 -11.04
C ALA A 301 14.54 -12.89 -9.81
N GLY A 302 15.74 -12.32 -10.02
CA GLY A 302 16.57 -11.78 -8.93
C GLY A 302 15.88 -10.72 -8.08
N ARG A 303 14.95 -9.94 -8.65
CA ARG A 303 14.19 -8.96 -7.88
C ARG A 303 13.19 -9.62 -6.92
N SER A 304 12.56 -10.72 -7.33
CA SER A 304 11.73 -11.54 -6.43
C SER A 304 12.56 -12.09 -5.27
N ARG A 305 13.82 -12.49 -5.54
CA ARG A 305 14.75 -12.94 -4.48
C ARG A 305 15.04 -11.83 -3.46
N TRP A 306 15.34 -10.60 -3.92
CA TRP A 306 15.52 -9.45 -3.04
C TRP A 306 14.29 -9.13 -2.19
N LEU A 307 13.09 -9.41 -2.71
CA LEU A 307 11.84 -9.29 -1.99
C LEU A 307 11.65 -10.38 -0.91
N GLY A 308 12.54 -11.37 -0.83
CA GLY A 308 12.47 -12.50 0.11
C GLY A 308 11.55 -13.62 -0.36
N ILE A 309 11.31 -13.71 -1.68
CA ILE A 309 10.48 -14.73 -2.31
C ILE A 309 11.40 -15.74 -2.99
N ARG A 310 11.37 -16.99 -2.54
CA ARG A 310 12.10 -18.12 -3.14
C ARG A 310 11.29 -18.71 -4.32
N PRO A 311 11.92 -19.48 -5.22
CA PRO A 311 11.22 -20.14 -6.33
C PRO A 311 10.07 -21.04 -5.85
N THR A 312 9.02 -21.12 -6.66
CA THR A 312 7.89 -22.03 -6.45
C THR A 312 8.00 -23.19 -7.43
N VAL A 313 8.25 -24.40 -6.91
CA VAL A 313 8.25 -25.62 -7.73
C VAL A 313 6.80 -26.09 -7.92
N ARG A 314 6.43 -26.41 -9.17
CA ARG A 314 5.08 -26.90 -9.51
C ARG A 314 4.94 -28.37 -9.09
N GLY A 315 3.76 -28.78 -8.64
CA GLY A 315 3.49 -30.18 -8.28
C GLY A 315 3.73 -31.18 -9.41
N LEU A 316 3.42 -30.79 -10.66
CA LEU A 316 3.68 -31.58 -11.87
C LEU A 316 5.17 -31.86 -12.15
N ALA A 317 6.08 -31.14 -11.49
CA ALA A 317 7.53 -31.32 -11.64
C ALA A 317 8.13 -32.13 -10.49
N MET A 318 7.29 -32.69 -9.61
CA MET A 318 7.70 -33.46 -8.45
C MET A 318 7.41 -34.95 -8.65
N ASN A 319 7.89 -35.79 -7.74
CA ASN A 319 7.55 -37.21 -7.70
C ASN A 319 6.18 -37.42 -7.03
N SER A 320 5.60 -38.61 -7.20
CA SER A 320 4.30 -38.98 -6.61
C SER A 320 4.28 -38.89 -5.08
N VAL A 321 5.43 -39.09 -4.43
CA VAL A 321 5.59 -38.97 -2.96
C VAL A 321 5.47 -37.53 -2.46
N ASP A 322 5.90 -36.55 -3.26
CA ASP A 322 6.00 -35.15 -2.82
C ASP A 322 4.72 -34.35 -3.06
N HIS A 323 3.97 -34.70 -4.11
CA HIS A 323 2.77 -33.99 -4.50
C HIS A 323 1.76 -34.91 -5.19
N PRO A 324 0.44 -34.74 -4.95
CA PRO A 324 -0.60 -35.48 -5.67
C PRO A 324 -0.65 -35.28 -7.20
N HIS A 325 0.21 -34.43 -7.75
CA HIS A 325 0.30 -34.17 -9.19
C HIS A 325 1.64 -34.67 -9.77
N GLY A 326 2.50 -35.23 -8.93
CA GLY A 326 3.80 -35.72 -9.33
C GLY A 326 3.75 -37.13 -9.90
N GLY A 327 4.84 -37.52 -10.56
CA GLY A 327 4.98 -38.82 -11.21
C GLY A 327 4.39 -38.88 -12.63
N GLY A 328 4.34 -40.11 -13.18
CA GLY A 328 4.00 -40.37 -14.58
C GLY A 328 5.19 -40.18 -15.53
N ARG A 329 5.12 -40.82 -16.70
CA ARG A 329 6.12 -40.62 -17.77
C ARG A 329 5.79 -39.35 -18.54
N GLY A 330 6.78 -38.48 -18.75
CA GLY A 330 6.60 -37.20 -19.44
C GLY A 330 5.77 -36.18 -18.64
N LYS A 331 5.32 -35.10 -19.32
CA LYS A 331 4.52 -34.03 -18.69
C LYS A 331 3.04 -34.43 -18.64
N SER A 332 2.65 -35.16 -17.60
CA SER A 332 1.25 -35.56 -17.38
C SER A 332 0.64 -34.86 -16.15
N LYS A 333 -0.68 -34.70 -16.15
CA LYS A 333 -1.47 -34.27 -14.98
C LYS A 333 -2.05 -35.44 -14.18
N GLY A 334 -1.80 -36.68 -14.64
CA GLY A 334 -2.26 -37.91 -13.97
C GLY A 334 -3.78 -37.99 -13.76
N ASN A 335 -4.56 -37.36 -14.65
CA ASN A 335 -6.03 -37.24 -14.54
C ASN A 335 -6.54 -36.82 -13.14
N ARG A 336 -5.75 -36.05 -12.40
CA ARG A 336 -6.07 -35.65 -11.02
C ARG A 336 -6.56 -34.21 -10.97
N ASN A 337 -7.64 -33.99 -10.22
CA ASN A 337 -8.15 -32.65 -9.95
C ASN A 337 -7.08 -31.74 -9.30
N PRO A 338 -7.06 -30.43 -9.58
CA PRO A 338 -6.08 -29.52 -8.99
C PRO A 338 -6.19 -29.41 -7.46
N VAL A 339 -5.17 -29.88 -6.76
CA VAL A 339 -5.07 -29.85 -5.29
C VAL A 339 -3.74 -29.24 -4.83
N SER A 340 -3.68 -28.82 -3.57
CA SER A 340 -2.45 -28.45 -2.87
C SER A 340 -1.60 -29.69 -2.55
N PRO A 341 -0.34 -29.54 -2.08
CA PRO A 341 0.48 -30.67 -1.65
C PRO A 341 -0.17 -31.53 -0.57
N TRP A 342 -1.05 -30.94 0.24
CA TRP A 342 -1.80 -31.61 1.31
C TRP A 342 -3.23 -32.00 0.89
N GLY A 343 -3.47 -32.21 -0.40
CA GLY A 343 -4.76 -32.71 -0.92
C GLY A 343 -5.92 -31.70 -0.96
N LYS A 344 -5.77 -30.51 -0.36
CA LYS A 344 -6.84 -29.48 -0.38
C LYS A 344 -7.14 -28.98 -1.81
N PRO A 345 -8.40 -28.97 -2.29
CA PRO A 345 -8.73 -28.50 -3.64
C PRO A 345 -8.29 -27.05 -3.90
N ALA A 346 -7.64 -26.82 -5.03
CA ALA A 346 -7.06 -25.53 -5.42
C ALA A 346 -7.90 -24.76 -6.45
N LYS A 347 -8.84 -25.43 -7.13
CA LYS A 347 -9.79 -24.84 -8.08
C LYS A 347 -11.23 -25.20 -7.70
N SER A 348 -12.18 -25.15 -8.65
CA SER A 348 -13.62 -25.45 -8.50
C SER A 348 -14.41 -24.62 -7.46
N GLY A 349 -13.80 -23.59 -6.87
CA GLY A 349 -14.50 -22.70 -5.94
C GLY A 349 -14.58 -23.22 -4.50
N PHE A 350 -13.78 -24.24 -4.15
CA PHE A 350 -13.74 -24.80 -2.80
C PHE A 350 -13.52 -23.71 -1.72
N LYS A 351 -14.45 -23.60 -0.76
CA LYS A 351 -14.44 -22.58 0.29
C LYS A 351 -13.61 -23.08 1.48
N THR A 352 -12.56 -22.35 1.84
CA THR A 352 -11.61 -22.79 2.88
C THR A 352 -11.97 -22.34 4.30
N ARG A 353 -12.99 -21.50 4.46
CA ARG A 353 -13.51 -21.08 5.77
C ARG A 353 -14.29 -22.26 6.36
N ARG A 354 -14.06 -22.57 7.63
CA ARG A 354 -14.79 -23.65 8.34
C ARG A 354 -16.28 -23.34 8.37
N THR A 355 -17.12 -24.33 8.12
CA THR A 355 -18.58 -24.22 8.06
C THR A 355 -19.17 -23.70 9.37
N HIS A 356 -18.73 -24.25 10.51
CA HIS A 356 -19.17 -23.85 11.85
C HIS A 356 -18.69 -22.44 12.28
N ASN A 357 -17.68 -21.87 11.59
CA ASN A 357 -17.20 -20.51 11.88
C ASN A 357 -17.85 -19.52 10.89
N ILE A 358 -19.13 -19.24 11.07
CA ILE A 358 -19.91 -18.34 10.20
C ILE A 358 -19.52 -16.88 10.43
N ASN A 359 -19.50 -16.05 9.37
CA ASN A 359 -19.28 -14.62 9.52
C ASN A 359 -20.59 -13.90 9.86
N LYS A 360 -20.91 -13.81 11.15
CA LYS A 360 -22.16 -13.19 11.61
C LYS A 360 -22.30 -11.71 11.22
N LEU A 361 -21.18 -11.04 10.91
CA LEU A 361 -21.16 -9.62 10.54
C LEU A 361 -21.35 -9.37 9.04
N VAL A 362 -21.47 -10.38 8.19
CA VAL A 362 -21.66 -10.17 6.75
C VAL A 362 -23.13 -9.94 6.46
N VAL A 363 -23.43 -8.85 5.73
CA VAL A 363 -24.76 -8.56 5.21
C VAL A 363 -24.87 -9.16 3.81
N THR A 364 -23.96 -8.75 2.92
CA THR A 364 -23.90 -9.25 1.55
C THR A 364 -22.56 -9.92 1.31
N PRO A 365 -22.54 -11.23 0.97
CA PRO A 365 -21.30 -11.93 0.71
C PRO A 365 -20.64 -11.41 -0.58
N ARG A 366 -19.31 -11.55 -0.68
CA ARG A 366 -18.60 -11.23 -1.93
C ARG A 366 -19.14 -12.01 -3.13
N VAL A 367 -19.27 -11.33 -4.26
CA VAL A 367 -19.62 -11.93 -5.55
C VAL A 367 -18.54 -12.93 -5.96
N ARG A 368 -18.97 -14.10 -6.48
CA ARG A 368 -18.08 -15.17 -6.93
C ARG A 368 -18.07 -15.23 -8.45
N ASN A 369 -16.88 -15.21 -9.01
CA ASN A 369 -16.68 -15.25 -10.46
C ASN A 369 -16.95 -16.63 -11.09
N MET A 370 -17.12 -17.69 -10.27
CA MET A 370 -17.42 -19.07 -10.71
C MET A 370 -16.49 -19.62 -11.82
N GLY A 371 -15.25 -19.15 -11.89
CA GLY A 371 -14.28 -19.59 -12.90
C GLY A 371 -14.43 -18.95 -14.29
N ARG A 372 -15.39 -18.03 -14.49
CA ARG A 372 -15.57 -17.31 -15.76
C ARG A 372 -14.37 -16.41 -16.06
N ARG A 373 -13.94 -16.31 -17.32
CA ARG A 373 -12.81 -15.45 -17.70
C ARG A 373 -13.24 -13.98 -17.66
N LYS A 374 -12.54 -13.14 -16.91
CA LYS A 374 -12.75 -11.68 -16.96
C LYS A 374 -12.11 -11.11 -18.22
N SER A 375 -12.81 -10.22 -18.93
CA SER A 375 -12.26 -9.48 -20.07
C SER A 375 -11.15 -8.53 -19.62
N LYS A 376 -10.17 -8.26 -20.51
CA LYS A 376 -9.07 -7.31 -20.25
C LYS A 376 -9.53 -5.85 -20.20
N ARG A 377 -10.59 -5.52 -20.95
CA ARG A 377 -11.35 -4.27 -20.82
C ARG A 377 -12.50 -4.61 -19.89
N GLY A 378 -12.56 -4.04 -18.70
CA GLY A 378 -13.62 -4.34 -17.75
C GLY A 378 -14.96 -4.22 -18.47
N SER A 379 -15.78 -5.27 -18.43
CA SER A 379 -17.18 -5.08 -18.78
C SER A 379 -17.73 -4.11 -17.74
N VAL A 380 -18.03 -2.89 -18.20
CA VAL A 380 -18.98 -2.02 -17.51
C VAL A 380 -20.32 -2.64 -17.85
N ASP A 381 -20.67 -3.70 -17.14
CA ASP A 381 -22.04 -4.20 -17.18
C ASP A 381 -22.83 -3.22 -16.30
N VAL A 382 -23.61 -2.39 -16.98
CA VAL A 382 -24.61 -1.43 -16.47
C VAL A 382 -25.61 -2.13 -15.56
#